data_AF-A0A958UVC5-F1
#
_entry.id   AF-A0A958UVC5-F1
#
_cell.length_a   1.000
_cell.length_b   1.000
_cell.length_c   1.000
_cell.angle_alpha   90.00
_cell.angle_beta   90.00
_cell.angle_gamma   90.00
#
_symmetry.space_group_name_H-M   'P 1'
#
loop_
_entity.id
_entity.type
_entity.pdbx_description
1 polymer ?
#
loop_
_entity_poly.entity_id
_entity_poly.type
_entity_poly.pdbx_seq_one_letter_code
_entity_poly.pdbx_strand_id
1 'polypeptide(L)'
;EKHTWGHLDLTKDTIPGMSVEKAYSEIIKDKKGKTVIVAVIDSGIDIDHEDLNDVVWTNEDEIPNNGIDDDKNGYIDDIHGWNFLGDAYDEQLEFVRLLASGDTSNADYARGKAEYVEEYQKWSGYKT
;
A
#
# COMPACT_ATOMS: atom_id res chain seq x y z
N GLU A 1 21.13 14.18 6.88
CA GLU A 1 20.89 13.87 5.45
C GLU A 1 19.88 14.88 4.91
N LYS A 2 20.01 15.39 3.68
CA LYS A 2 18.94 16.23 3.11
C LYS A 2 17.82 15.29 2.68
N HIS A 3 16.71 15.30 3.41
CA HIS A 3 15.54 14.43 3.18
C HIS A 3 14.87 14.59 1.80
N THR A 4 15.36 15.48 0.94
CA THR A 4 14.74 15.83 -0.35
C THR A 4 15.72 15.89 -1.52
N TRP A 5 16.91 15.28 -1.42
CA TRP A 5 17.95 15.38 -2.45
C TRP A 5 17.46 14.97 -3.86
N GLY A 6 16.55 14.01 -3.94
CA GLY A 6 15.97 13.52 -5.20
C GLY A 6 15.13 14.57 -5.94
N HIS A 7 14.68 15.64 -5.27
CA HIS A 7 13.87 16.69 -5.88
C HIS A 7 14.72 17.85 -6.45
N LEU A 8 16.01 17.91 -6.09
CA LEU A 8 16.91 19.01 -6.40
C LEU A 8 17.40 18.98 -7.85
N ASP A 9 17.93 20.11 -8.32
CA ASP A 9 18.44 20.29 -9.67
C ASP A 9 19.98 20.47 -9.68
N LEU A 10 20.64 19.81 -10.64
CA LEU A 10 22.10 19.86 -10.76
C LEU A 10 22.64 21.27 -11.02
N THR A 11 21.94 22.06 -11.86
CA THR A 11 22.42 23.39 -12.26
C THR A 11 22.15 24.46 -11.20
N LYS A 12 21.05 24.31 -10.45
CA LYS A 12 20.63 25.28 -9.43
C LYS A 12 21.22 24.95 -8.05
N ASP A 13 21.16 23.68 -7.66
CA ASP A 13 21.44 23.23 -6.29
C ASP A 13 22.74 22.43 -6.19
N THR A 14 23.43 22.20 -7.32
CA THR A 14 24.67 21.40 -7.45
C THR A 14 24.53 19.93 -7.05
N ILE A 15 23.29 19.44 -6.87
CA ILE A 15 22.97 18.06 -6.50
C ILE A 15 22.24 17.40 -7.68
N PRO A 16 22.71 16.24 -8.17
CA PRO A 16 22.07 15.54 -9.29
C PRO A 16 20.80 14.82 -8.85
N GLY A 17 19.72 15.57 -8.61
CA GLY A 17 18.36 15.03 -8.42
C GLY A 17 17.55 15.02 -9.73
N MET A 18 16.25 14.73 -9.61
CA MET A 18 15.30 14.67 -10.74
C MET A 18 14.68 16.04 -11.10
N SER A 19 15.12 17.13 -10.46
CA SER A 19 14.61 18.49 -10.70
C SER A 19 13.09 18.64 -10.54
N VAL A 20 12.49 17.89 -9.61
CA VAL A 20 11.03 17.86 -9.37
C VAL A 20 10.50 19.24 -8.95
N GLU A 21 11.19 19.93 -8.04
CA GLU A 21 10.78 21.28 -7.60
C GLU A 21 10.77 22.29 -8.76
N LYS A 22 11.78 22.21 -9.64
CA LYS A 22 11.85 23.03 -10.85
C LYS A 22 10.72 22.73 -11.82
N ALA A 23 10.38 21.45 -11.98
CA ALA A 23 9.25 21.06 -12.83
C ALA A 23 7.96 21.74 -12.36
N TYR A 24 7.61 21.63 -11.07
CA TYR A 24 6.42 22.26 -10.50
C TYR A 24 6.44 23.79 -10.55
N SER A 25 7.57 24.42 -10.24
CA SER A 25 7.66 25.88 -10.13
C SER A 25 7.86 26.62 -11.46
N GLU A 26 8.43 25.99 -12.49
CA GLU A 26 8.81 26.65 -13.74
C GLU A 26 8.18 26.01 -14.98
N ILE A 27 8.12 24.67 -15.05
CA ILE A 27 7.76 23.95 -16.29
C ILE A 27 6.25 23.73 -16.40
N ILE A 28 5.60 23.34 -15.31
CA ILE A 28 4.17 23.00 -15.29
C ILE A 28 3.32 23.99 -14.47
N LYS A 29 3.92 25.04 -13.93
CA LYS A 29 3.25 26.04 -13.07
C LYS A 29 1.93 26.57 -13.64
N ASP A 30 1.93 26.94 -14.91
CA ASP A 30 0.77 27.52 -15.58
C ASP A 30 -0.01 26.48 -16.41
N LYS A 31 0.29 25.19 -16.23
CA LYS A 31 -0.41 24.11 -16.92
C LYS A 31 -1.55 23.59 -16.05
N LYS A 32 -2.72 23.42 -16.68
CA LYS A 32 -3.86 22.77 -16.03
C LYS A 32 -3.75 21.25 -16.17
N GLY A 33 -3.62 20.56 -15.04
CA GLY A 33 -3.67 19.10 -14.99
C GLY A 33 -5.05 18.55 -15.37
N LYS A 34 -5.07 17.30 -15.81
CA LYS A 34 -6.28 16.47 -15.87
C LYS A 34 -6.07 15.30 -14.93
N THR A 35 -7.11 14.91 -14.20
CA THR A 35 -7.08 13.68 -13.42
C THR A 35 -6.95 12.50 -14.37
N VAL A 36 -6.00 11.62 -14.10
CA VAL A 36 -5.74 10.40 -14.84
C VAL A 36 -5.75 9.27 -13.84
N ILE A 37 -6.49 8.21 -14.14
CA ILE A 37 -6.44 6.97 -13.36
C ILE A 37 -5.21 6.20 -13.79
N VAL A 38 -4.38 5.81 -12.83
CA VAL A 38 -3.14 5.05 -13.05
C VAL A 38 -3.26 3.73 -12.32
N ALA A 39 -3.19 2.62 -13.07
CA ALA A 39 -3.15 1.28 -12.49
C ALA A 39 -1.73 0.96 -12.02
N VAL A 40 -1.59 0.61 -10.75
CA VAL A 40 -0.33 0.14 -10.15
C VAL A 40 -0.42 -1.38 -9.98
N ILE A 41 0.48 -2.11 -10.62
CA ILE A 41 0.57 -3.58 -10.51
C ILE A 41 1.83 -3.89 -9.73
N ASP A 42 1.68 -4.07 -8.42
CA ASP A 42 2.75 -4.33 -7.48
C ASP A 42 2.25 -5.33 -6.42
N SER A 43 2.93 -5.37 -5.28
CA SER A 43 2.61 -6.15 -4.08
C SER A 43 1.38 -5.64 -3.30
N GLY A 44 0.76 -4.55 -3.73
CA GLY A 44 -0.35 -3.90 -3.07
C GLY A 44 -0.03 -2.46 -2.70
N ILE A 45 -0.96 -1.80 -2.02
CA ILE A 45 -0.82 -0.43 -1.53
C ILE A 45 -1.50 -0.33 -0.17
N ASP A 46 -0.92 0.45 0.74
CA ASP A 46 -1.59 0.81 1.98
C ASP A 46 -2.65 1.88 1.66
N ILE A 47 -3.91 1.45 1.54
CA ILE A 47 -5.03 2.33 1.22
C ILE A 47 -5.42 3.26 2.37
N ASP A 48 -4.99 2.97 3.60
CA ASP A 48 -5.27 3.78 4.79
C ASP A 48 -4.15 4.81 5.05
N HIS A 49 -3.11 4.86 4.21
CA HIS A 49 -2.01 5.80 4.33
C HIS A 49 -2.52 7.25 4.18
N GLU A 50 -2.16 8.11 5.15
CA GLU A 50 -2.71 9.47 5.24
C GLU A 50 -2.53 10.31 3.97
N ASP A 51 -1.35 10.22 3.34
CA ASP A 51 -1.04 10.94 2.10
C ASP A 51 -1.72 10.37 0.84
N LEU A 52 -2.31 9.17 0.92
CA LEU A 52 -2.93 8.49 -0.22
C LEU A 52 -4.45 8.55 -0.19
N ASN A 53 -5.07 8.78 0.97
CA ASN A 53 -6.52 8.80 1.16
C ASN A 53 -7.29 9.66 0.12
N ASP A 54 -6.72 10.79 -0.30
CA ASP A 54 -7.36 11.71 -1.23
C ASP A 54 -7.16 11.34 -2.72
N VAL A 55 -6.29 10.38 -3.03
CA VAL A 55 -5.90 10.02 -4.41
C VAL A 55 -6.14 8.55 -4.76
N VAL A 56 -6.47 7.70 -3.78
CA VAL A 56 -6.84 6.30 -4.03
C VAL A 56 -8.10 6.24 -4.90
N TRP A 57 -8.04 5.43 -5.95
CA TRP A 57 -9.18 5.21 -6.84
C TRP A 57 -10.28 4.41 -6.11
N THR A 58 -11.53 4.76 -6.39
CA THR A 58 -12.72 4.04 -5.86
C THR A 58 -13.57 3.56 -7.04
N ASN A 59 -13.95 2.29 -7.04
CA ASN A 59 -14.91 1.74 -7.98
C ASN A 59 -16.31 2.23 -7.61
N GLU A 60 -16.85 3.18 -8.39
CA GLU A 60 -18.20 3.72 -8.16
C GLU A 60 -19.31 2.75 -8.57
N ASP A 61 -18.97 1.71 -9.33
CA ASP A 61 -19.91 0.69 -9.80
C ASP A 61 -20.10 -0.46 -8.80
N GLU A 62 -19.37 -0.47 -7.68
CA GLU A 62 -19.43 -1.48 -6.60
C GLU A 62 -20.06 -0.94 -5.30
N ILE A 63 -20.80 -1.79 -4.60
CA ILE A 63 -21.37 -1.48 -3.28
C ILE A 63 -20.53 -2.16 -2.18
N PRO A 64 -19.82 -1.40 -1.34
CA PRO A 64 -18.90 -1.98 -0.37
C PRO A 64 -19.54 -2.98 0.60
N ASN A 65 -18.90 -4.14 0.75
CA ASN A 65 -19.19 -5.19 1.73
C ASN A 65 -20.56 -5.86 1.54
N ASN A 66 -21.04 -5.96 0.30
CA ASN A 66 -22.29 -6.67 0.01
C ASN A 66 -22.06 -8.14 -0.40
N GLY A 67 -20.81 -8.53 -0.67
CA GLY A 67 -20.43 -9.88 -1.10
C GLY A 67 -20.87 -10.23 -2.52
N ILE A 68 -21.11 -9.22 -3.37
CA ILE A 68 -21.61 -9.34 -4.73
C ILE A 68 -20.64 -8.59 -5.65
N ASP A 69 -20.41 -9.15 -6.83
CA ASP A 69 -19.79 -8.46 -7.97
C ASP A 69 -20.91 -7.67 -8.68
N ASP A 70 -20.99 -6.37 -8.39
CA ASP A 70 -22.06 -5.47 -8.85
C ASP A 70 -21.84 -5.03 -10.30
N ASP A 71 -20.58 -4.79 -10.68
CA ASP A 71 -20.18 -4.32 -12.02
C ASP A 71 -20.00 -5.46 -13.05
N LYS A 72 -19.97 -6.71 -12.57
CA LYS A 72 -19.83 -7.96 -13.34
C LYS A 72 -18.49 -8.09 -14.04
N ASN A 73 -17.43 -7.53 -13.46
CA ASN A 73 -16.08 -7.62 -13.98
C ASN A 73 -15.36 -8.94 -13.59
N GLY A 74 -15.96 -9.74 -12.70
CA GLY A 74 -15.43 -11.02 -12.20
C GLY A 74 -14.74 -10.95 -10.84
N TYR A 75 -14.75 -9.80 -10.18
CA TYR A 75 -14.16 -9.55 -8.87
C TYR A 75 -15.26 -9.09 -7.91
N ILE A 76 -15.29 -9.66 -6.70
CA ILE A 76 -16.33 -9.34 -5.70
C ILE A 76 -15.81 -8.22 -4.82
N ASP A 77 -16.58 -7.13 -4.65
CA ASP A 77 -16.25 -6.00 -3.76
C ASP A 77 -14.87 -5.36 -4.06
N ASP A 78 -14.48 -5.17 -5.33
CA ASP A 78 -13.18 -4.60 -5.72
C ASP A 78 -13.11 -3.05 -5.63
N ILE A 79 -13.42 -2.52 -4.43
CA ILE A 79 -13.63 -1.07 -4.20
C ILE A 79 -12.40 -0.22 -4.52
N HIS A 80 -11.20 -0.68 -4.17
CA HIS A 80 -9.95 0.09 -4.35
C HIS A 80 -8.94 -0.62 -5.26
N GLY A 81 -9.39 -1.65 -5.97
CA GLY A 81 -8.54 -2.53 -6.78
C GLY A 81 -8.73 -3.98 -6.37
N TRP A 82 -7.84 -4.84 -6.86
CA TRP A 82 -7.97 -6.28 -6.70
C TRP A 82 -6.65 -6.97 -6.37
N ASN A 83 -6.72 -7.96 -5.48
CA ASN A 83 -5.60 -8.85 -5.18
C ASN A 83 -5.71 -10.15 -5.99
N PHE A 84 -4.90 -10.25 -7.04
CA PHE A 84 -4.85 -11.43 -7.92
C PHE A 84 -4.23 -12.68 -7.29
N LEU A 85 -3.56 -12.56 -6.14
CA LEU A 85 -2.98 -13.69 -5.42
C LEU A 85 -3.99 -14.36 -4.48
N GLY A 86 -5.14 -13.72 -4.20
CA GLY A 86 -6.11 -14.18 -3.20
C GLY A 86 -5.60 -14.00 -1.76
N ASP A 87 -6.01 -14.87 -0.84
CA ASP A 87 -5.67 -14.84 0.61
C ASP A 87 -4.17 -15.08 0.92
N ALA A 88 -3.27 -14.98 -0.06
CA ALA A 88 -1.86 -15.28 0.09
C ALA A 88 -1.09 -14.15 0.79
N TYR A 89 -1.39 -13.91 2.06
CA TYR A 89 -0.48 -13.27 3.02
C TYR A 89 0.40 -14.34 3.69
N ASP A 90 1.11 -15.14 2.91
CA ASP A 90 2.14 -16.06 3.43
C ASP A 90 3.47 -15.30 3.62
N GLU A 91 3.42 -14.22 4.41
CA GLU A 91 4.65 -13.60 4.89
C GLU A 91 5.34 -14.60 5.83
N GLN A 92 6.60 -14.95 5.53
CA GLN A 92 7.43 -15.76 6.43
C GLN A 92 7.94 -14.92 7.61
N LEU A 93 7.01 -14.42 8.41
CA LEU A 93 7.34 -13.70 9.64
C LEU A 93 7.92 -14.68 10.66
N GLU A 94 8.89 -14.21 11.45
CA GLU A 94 9.61 -15.08 12.39
C GLU A 94 8.66 -15.68 13.43
N PHE A 95 7.59 -14.97 13.82
CA PHE A 95 6.56 -15.52 14.70
C PHE A 95 5.75 -16.66 14.04
N VAL A 96 5.48 -16.59 12.73
CA VAL A 96 4.79 -17.65 11.99
C VAL A 96 5.68 -18.90 11.96
N ARG A 97 6.98 -18.74 11.73
CA ARG A 97 7.96 -19.84 11.80
C ARG A 97 8.00 -20.50 13.17
N LEU A 98 8.02 -19.70 14.25
CA LEU A 98 8.01 -20.20 15.63
C LEU A 98 6.71 -20.96 15.95
N LEU A 99 5.56 -20.44 15.55
CA LEU A 99 4.26 -21.10 15.75
C LEU A 99 4.15 -22.41 14.97
N ALA A 100 4.55 -22.40 13.69
CA ALA A 100 4.56 -23.59 12.83
C ALA A 100 5.51 -24.68 13.34
N SER A 101 6.61 -24.30 14.01
CA SER A 101 7.55 -25.27 14.60
C SER A 101 6.96 -26.10 15.74
N GLY A 102 5.95 -25.56 16.44
CA GLY A 102 5.34 -26.19 17.62
C GLY A 102 6.28 -26.32 18.84
N ASP A 103 7.49 -25.76 18.78
CA ASP A 103 8.49 -25.87 19.84
C ASP A 103 8.21 -24.87 20.98
N THR A 104 7.37 -25.30 21.92
CA THR A 104 7.05 -24.54 23.14
C THR A 104 8.23 -24.37 24.11
N SER A 105 9.35 -25.07 23.89
CA SER A 105 10.57 -24.92 24.71
C SER A 105 11.42 -23.72 24.30
N ASN A 106 11.18 -23.18 23.11
CA ASN A 106 11.84 -21.98 22.63
C ASN A 106 11.41 -20.77 23.46
N ALA A 107 12.40 -20.02 23.98
CA ALA A 107 12.17 -18.84 24.82
C ALA A 107 11.30 -17.77 24.13
N ASP A 108 11.32 -17.72 22.81
CA ASP A 108 10.60 -16.74 22.00
C ASP A 108 9.21 -17.23 21.55
N TYR A 109 8.85 -18.50 21.79
CA TYR A 109 7.56 -19.06 21.36
C TYR A 109 6.36 -18.31 21.97
N ALA A 110 6.44 -17.99 23.27
CA ALA A 110 5.40 -17.23 23.95
C ALA A 110 5.28 -15.80 23.40
N ARG A 111 6.41 -15.16 23.04
CA ARG A 111 6.44 -13.83 22.43
C ARG A 111 5.83 -13.86 21.02
N GLY A 112 6.26 -14.79 20.17
CA GLY A 112 5.73 -14.94 18.82
C GLY A 112 4.23 -15.26 18.80
N LYS A 113 3.73 -16.04 19.77
CA LYS A 113 2.28 -16.28 19.91
C LYS A 113 1.50 -15.01 20.27
N ALA A 114 2.03 -14.17 21.15
CA ALA A 114 1.39 -12.90 21.50
C ALA A 114 1.37 -11.94 20.30
N GLU A 115 2.50 -11.83 19.60
CA GLU A 115 2.68 -11.01 18.41
C GLU A 115 1.76 -11.44 17.26
N TYR A 116 1.63 -12.75 16.99
CA TYR A 116 0.68 -13.27 16.01
C TYR A 116 -0.77 -12.87 16.31
N VAL A 117 -1.20 -12.94 17.58
CA VAL A 117 -2.56 -12.56 17.96
C VAL A 117 -2.78 -11.06 17.77
N GLU A 118 -1.79 -10.23 18.13
CA GLU A 118 -1.87 -8.78 17.96
C GLU A 118 -1.90 -8.38 16.48
N GLU A 119 -0.97 -8.88 15.68
CA GLU A 119 -0.89 -8.62 14.24
C GLU A 119 -2.13 -9.16 13.51
N TYR A 120 -2.58 -10.39 13.80
CA TYR A 120 -3.78 -10.94 13.17
C TYR A 120 -5.02 -10.11 13.46
N GLN A 121 -5.20 -9.66 14.71
CA GLN A 121 -6.32 -8.77 15.06
C GLN A 121 -6.20 -7.42 14.37
N LYS A 122 -4.99 -6.86 14.29
CA LYS A 122 -4.71 -5.61 13.58
C LYS A 122 -5.12 -5.73 12.11
N TRP A 123 -4.56 -6.68 11.37
CA TRP A 123 -4.79 -6.82 9.93
C TRP A 123 -6.19 -7.34 9.57
N SER A 124 -6.84 -8.12 10.42
CA SER A 124 -8.21 -8.59 10.18
C SER A 124 -9.27 -7.48 10.10
N GLY A 125 -8.95 -6.28 10.59
CA GLY A 125 -9.85 -5.13 10.56
C GLY A 125 -9.57 -4.11 9.45
N TYR A 126 -8.49 -4.29 8.67
CA TYR A 126 -8.21 -3.42 7.53
C TYR A 126 -9.14 -3.77 6.39
N LYS A 127 -9.60 -2.75 5.67
CA LYS A 127 -10.41 -2.94 4.47
C LYS A 127 -9.52 -3.59 3.41
N THR A 128 -9.89 -4.78 2.97
CA THR A 128 -9.40 -5.38 1.73
C THR A 128 -10.12 -4.77 0.54
#